data_AF-A0A2N1GC35-F1
#
_entry.id   AF-A0A2N1GC35-F1
#
_cell.length_a   1.000
_cell.length_b   1.000
_cell.length_c   1.000
_cell.angle_alpha   90.00
_cell.angle_beta   90.00
_cell.angle_gamma   90.00
#
_symmetry.space_group_name_H-M   'P 1'
#
loop_
_entity.id
_entity.type
_entity.pdbx_description
1 polymer ?
#
loop_
_entity_poly.entity_id
_entity_poly.type
_entity_poly.pdbx_seq_one_letter_code
_entity_poly.pdbx_strand_id
1 'polypeptide(L)'
;VNSDDEGNYTFSVECGKIYNVRAEKEAYTTKEESVTIADEDGKTKLDIALEKEQCKVTIGDDLGKCFGIKNIYFDFDKSNIRVEAAIDLEKILDVMNQYPKMKLDIRSHTDSRGSFKYN
;
A
#
# COMPACT_ATOMS: atom_id res chain seq x y z
N VAL A 1 9.58 -9.90 -20.50
CA VAL A 1 11.06 -9.84 -20.47
C VAL A 1 11.45 -10.03 -19.03
N ASN A 2 12.35 -10.96 -18.72
CA ASN A 2 12.86 -11.11 -17.36
C ASN A 2 14.15 -10.31 -17.24
N SER A 3 14.37 -9.70 -16.07
CA SER A 3 15.66 -9.08 -15.76
C SER A 3 16.71 -10.14 -15.45
N ASP A 4 17.98 -9.77 -15.52
CA ASP A 4 19.08 -10.55 -14.96
C ASP A 4 19.17 -10.41 -13.43
N ASP A 5 20.16 -11.07 -12.82
CA ASP A 5 20.39 -11.05 -11.35
C ASP A 5 20.77 -9.66 -10.81
N GLU A 6 21.26 -8.77 -11.68
CA GLU A 6 21.61 -7.38 -11.35
C GLU A 6 20.43 -6.42 -11.56
N GLY A 7 19.31 -6.91 -12.09
CA GLY A 7 18.11 -6.12 -12.37
C GLY A 7 18.12 -5.43 -13.74
N ASN A 8 19.08 -5.71 -14.61
CA ASN A 8 19.09 -5.17 -15.96
C ASN A 8 18.11 -5.93 -16.86
N TYR A 9 17.48 -5.22 -17.79
CA TYR A 9 16.56 -5.79 -18.78
C TYR A 9 16.79 -5.14 -20.14
N THR A 10 16.51 -5.86 -21.22
CA THR A 10 16.64 -5.34 -22.58
C THR A 10 15.60 -5.99 -23.49
N PHE A 11 14.96 -5.18 -24.32
CA PHE A 11 14.04 -5.64 -25.36
C PHE A 11 14.04 -4.66 -26.52
N SER A 12 13.65 -5.15 -27.71
CA SER A 12 13.53 -4.32 -28.91
C SER A 12 12.24 -3.51 -28.86
N VAL A 13 12.33 -2.26 -29.30
CA VAL A 13 11.22 -1.30 -29.38
C VAL A 13 11.18 -0.68 -30.78
N GLU A 14 10.02 -0.15 -31.15
CA GLU A 14 9.87 0.63 -32.38
C GLU A 14 10.12 2.11 -32.09
N CYS A 15 10.84 2.76 -32.98
CA CYS A 15 11.13 4.19 -32.92
C CYS A 15 9.84 5.02 -33.01
N GLY A 16 9.82 6.18 -32.33
CA GLY A 16 8.70 7.11 -32.37
C GLY A 16 7.46 6.70 -31.56
N LYS A 17 7.50 5.57 -30.87
CA LYS A 17 6.39 5.08 -30.04
C LYS A 17 6.62 5.34 -28.55
N ILE A 18 5.50 5.43 -27.82
CA ILE A 18 5.47 5.49 -26.36
C ILE A 18 5.17 4.10 -25.83
N TYR A 19 5.94 3.65 -24.84
CA TYR A 19 5.77 2.39 -24.16
C TYR A 19 5.52 2.61 -22.67
N ASN A 20 4.58 1.85 -22.10
CA ASN A 20 4.41 1.74 -20.65
C ASN A 20 5.14 0.49 -20.18
N VAL A 21 6.13 0.68 -19.31
CA VAL A 21 6.95 -0.40 -18.76
C VAL A 21 6.50 -0.65 -17.32
N ARG A 22 5.97 -1.85 -17.08
CA ARG A 22 5.53 -2.31 -15.76
C ARG A 22 6.56 -3.26 -15.17
N ALA A 23 7.09 -2.92 -14.00
CA ALA A 23 8.07 -3.71 -13.26
C ALA A 23 7.43 -4.32 -12.01
N GLU A 24 7.62 -5.63 -11.84
CA GLU A 24 7.09 -6.43 -10.74
C GLU A 24 8.20 -7.28 -10.14
N LYS A 25 8.28 -7.30 -8.81
CA LYS A 25 9.17 -8.19 -8.06
C LYS A 25 8.48 -8.60 -6.76
N GLU A 26 8.68 -9.84 -6.35
CA GLU A 26 8.10 -10.34 -5.10
C GLU A 26 8.55 -9.48 -3.89
N ALA A 27 7.60 -9.06 -3.05
CA ALA A 27 7.81 -8.18 -1.90
C ALA A 27 8.22 -6.73 -2.26
N TYR A 28 7.89 -6.28 -3.47
CA TYR A 28 8.02 -4.90 -3.91
C TYR A 28 6.71 -4.42 -4.53
N THR A 29 6.39 -3.13 -4.33
CA THR A 29 5.24 -2.50 -4.97
C THR A 29 5.45 -2.46 -6.47
N THR A 30 4.44 -2.89 -7.24
CA THR A 30 4.47 -2.82 -8.71
C THR A 30 4.53 -1.37 -9.16
N LYS A 31 5.43 -1.06 -10.09
CA LYS A 31 5.59 0.30 -10.63
C LYS A 31 5.44 0.29 -12.15
N GLU A 32 4.78 1.31 -12.68
CA GLU A 32 4.60 1.51 -14.12
C GLU A 32 5.13 2.90 -14.51
N GLU A 33 5.98 2.96 -15.52
CA GLU A 33 6.52 4.21 -16.06
C GLU A 33 6.38 4.24 -17.58
N SER A 34 6.04 5.41 -18.11
CA SER A 34 5.95 5.65 -19.55
C SER A 34 7.27 6.18 -20.10
N VAL A 35 7.75 5.63 -21.20
CA VAL A 35 8.95 6.09 -21.91
C VAL A 35 8.64 6.32 -23.38
N THR A 36 9.14 7.44 -23.91
CA THR A 36 9.06 7.75 -25.35
C THR A 36 10.36 7.32 -26.01
N ILE A 37 10.26 6.55 -27.09
CA ILE A 37 11.41 6.13 -27.89
C ILE A 37 11.66 7.16 -28.99
N ALA A 38 12.91 7.60 -29.11
CA ALA A 38 13.31 8.55 -30.15
C ALA A 38 13.10 7.95 -31.56
N ASP A 39 13.00 8.81 -32.56
CA ASP A 39 12.89 8.40 -33.97
C ASP A 39 14.23 7.96 -34.58
N GLU A 40 15.30 7.94 -33.80
CA GLU A 40 16.66 7.61 -34.22
C GLU A 40 17.11 6.26 -33.65
N ASP A 41 17.97 5.57 -34.41
CA ASP A 41 18.58 4.31 -33.97
C ASP A 41 19.46 4.55 -32.74
N GLY A 42 19.17 3.84 -31.65
CA GLY A 42 19.89 4.02 -30.40
C GLY A 42 19.42 3.11 -29.28
N LYS A 43 19.84 3.44 -28.06
CA LYS A 43 19.41 2.77 -26.83
C LYS A 43 18.78 3.80 -25.91
N THR A 44 17.55 3.55 -25.50
CA THR A 44 16.89 4.31 -24.44
C THR A 44 17.08 3.56 -23.11
N LYS A 45 17.51 4.27 -22.07
CA LYS A 45 17.64 3.73 -20.73
C LYS A 45 16.48 4.21 -19.86
N LEU A 46 15.81 3.28 -19.18
CA LEU A 46 14.76 3.55 -18.22
C LEU A 46 15.09 2.83 -16.91
N ASP A 47 15.41 3.61 -15.87
CA ASP A 47 15.71 3.07 -14.54
C ASP A 47 14.45 3.14 -13.67
N ILE A 48 13.87 1.97 -13.34
CA ILE A 48 12.65 1.89 -12.51
C ILE A 48 13.04 1.51 -11.09
N ALA A 49 13.04 2.48 -10.17
CA ALA A 49 13.25 2.23 -8.76
C ALA A 49 11.99 1.61 -8.12
N LEU A 50 12.11 0.38 -7.62
CA LEU A 50 11.06 -0.33 -6.91
C LEU A 50 11.15 -0.07 -5.40
N GLU A 51 10.01 0.18 -4.78
CA GLU A 51 9.89 0.31 -3.33
C GLU A 51 9.53 -1.04 -2.73
N LYS A 52 10.17 -1.40 -1.61
CA LYS A 52 9.80 -2.61 -0.88
C LYS A 52 8.36 -2.51 -0.41
N GLU A 53 7.62 -3.58 -0.62
CA GLU A 53 6.25 -3.73 -0.15
C GLU A 53 6.32 -3.80 1.39
N GLN A 54 5.88 -2.71 2.04
CA GLN A 54 6.18 -2.49 3.46
C GLN A 54 5.47 -3.48 4.40
N CYS A 55 4.44 -4.18 3.94
CA CYS A 55 3.86 -5.31 4.67
C CYS A 55 3.05 -6.23 3.74
N LYS A 56 3.44 -7.50 3.63
CA LYS A 56 2.55 -8.54 3.08
C LYS A 56 1.52 -8.89 4.14
N VAL A 57 0.31 -8.38 4.00
CA VAL A 57 -0.80 -8.67 4.92
C VAL A 57 -1.47 -9.97 4.51
N THR A 58 -1.61 -10.90 5.45
CA THR A 58 -2.38 -12.13 5.32
C THR A 58 -3.62 -12.12 6.21
N ILE A 59 -4.54 -13.06 6.00
CA ILE A 59 -5.77 -13.14 6.79
C ILE A 59 -5.41 -13.42 8.26
N GLY A 60 -5.80 -12.49 9.14
CA GLY A 60 -5.55 -12.58 10.58
C GLY A 60 -4.39 -11.70 11.07
N ASP A 61 -3.68 -11.01 10.18
CA ASP A 61 -2.61 -10.09 10.56
C ASP A 61 -3.12 -8.80 11.19
N ASP A 62 -2.32 -8.27 12.12
CA ASP A 62 -2.56 -6.99 12.78
C ASP A 62 -2.07 -5.84 11.90
N LEU A 63 -3.03 -5.19 11.22
CA LEU A 63 -2.78 -4.03 10.36
C LEU A 63 -2.15 -2.86 11.12
N GLY A 64 -2.40 -2.73 12.42
CA GLY A 64 -1.82 -1.66 13.22
C GLY A 64 -0.30 -1.71 13.26
N LYS A 65 0.27 -2.91 13.29
CA LYS A 65 1.72 -3.11 13.23
C LYS A 65 2.30 -2.80 11.85
N CYS A 66 1.60 -3.22 10.79
CA CYS A 66 2.04 -3.00 9.41
C CYS A 66 2.02 -1.52 9.02
N PHE A 67 0.96 -0.79 9.39
CA PHE A 67 0.70 0.57 8.93
C PHE A 67 0.90 1.64 10.01
N GLY A 68 1.42 1.25 11.18
CA GLY A 68 1.62 2.15 12.31
C GLY A 68 0.32 2.83 12.77
N ILE A 69 -0.79 2.11 12.72
CA ILE A 69 -2.10 2.59 13.22
C ILE A 69 -2.09 2.41 14.73
N LYS A 70 -2.29 3.50 15.46
CA LYS A 70 -2.37 3.46 16.93
C LYS A 70 -3.75 3.05 17.38
N ASN A 71 -3.83 2.55 18.61
CA ASN A 71 -5.11 2.30 19.26
C ASN A 71 -5.92 3.61 19.36
N ILE A 72 -7.18 3.54 18.96
CA ILE A 72 -8.13 4.65 19.06
C ILE A 72 -8.77 4.61 20.44
N TYR A 73 -8.55 5.66 21.23
CA TYR A 73 -9.13 5.81 22.57
C TYR A 73 -10.33 6.74 22.56
N PHE A 74 -11.32 6.42 23.39
CA PHE A 74 -12.53 7.20 23.58
C PHE A 74 -12.51 7.94 24.93
N ASP A 75 -13.25 9.05 25.00
CA ASP A 75 -13.55 9.68 26.29
C ASP A 75 -14.49 8.80 27.12
N PHE A 76 -14.48 8.98 28.43
CA PHE A 76 -15.44 8.30 29.32
C PHE A 76 -16.88 8.59 28.87
N ASP A 77 -17.69 7.52 28.76
CA ASP A 77 -19.09 7.56 28.37
C ASP A 77 -19.35 8.22 26.99
N LYS A 78 -18.38 8.15 26.08
CA LYS A 78 -18.52 8.67 24.72
C LYS A 78 -18.10 7.68 23.66
N SER A 79 -18.77 7.76 22.52
CA SER A 79 -18.48 6.95 21.31
C SER A 79 -18.01 7.81 20.13
N ASN A 80 -17.86 9.12 20.30
CA ASN A 80 -17.41 10.00 19.22
C ASN A 80 -15.91 9.83 18.96
N ILE A 81 -15.54 9.85 17.68
CA ILE A 81 -14.15 9.84 17.24
C ILE A 81 -13.50 11.18 17.59
N ARG A 82 -12.33 11.14 18.23
CA ARG A 82 -11.52 12.33 18.49
C ARG A 82 -10.79 12.77 17.21
N VAL A 83 -10.51 14.07 17.09
CA VAL A 83 -9.79 14.62 15.93
C VAL A 83 -8.42 13.96 15.73
N GLU A 84 -7.71 13.67 16.83
CA GLU A 84 -6.43 12.95 16.79
C GLU A 84 -6.57 11.54 16.20
N ALA A 85 -7.68 10.85 16.48
CA ALA A 85 -7.95 9.50 15.99
C ALA A 85 -8.41 9.49 14.52
N ALA A 86 -8.90 10.61 13.99
CA ALA A 86 -9.28 10.71 12.59
C ALA A 86 -8.08 10.47 11.65
N ILE A 87 -6.89 10.94 12.03
CA ILE A 87 -5.65 10.75 11.26
C ILE A 87 -5.31 9.25 11.13
N ASP A 88 -5.48 8.49 12.21
CA ASP A 88 -5.20 7.06 12.19
C ASP A 88 -6.30 6.27 11.42
N LEU A 89 -7.54 6.76 11.41
CA LEU A 89 -8.62 6.21 10.58
C LEU A 89 -8.42 6.47 9.08
N GLU A 90 -7.84 7.62 8.71
CA GLU A 90 -7.50 7.91 7.31
C GLU A 90 -6.47 6.92 6.75
N LYS A 91 -5.51 6.48 7.56
CA LYS A 91 -4.57 5.42 7.16
C LYS A 91 -5.29 4.10 6.88
N ILE A 92 -6.28 3.74 7.72
CA ILE A 92 -7.10 2.54 7.49
C ILE A 92 -7.88 2.67 6.17
N LEU A 93 -8.45 3.85 5.90
CA LEU A 93 -9.18 4.12 4.66
C LEU A 93 -8.29 3.94 3.43
N ASP A 94 -7.06 4.44 3.48
CA ASP A 94 -6.12 4.30 2.36
C ASP A 94 -5.77 2.83 2.08
N VAL A 95 -5.57 2.02 3.13
CA VAL A 95 -5.38 0.56 3.00
C VAL A 95 -6.62 -0.10 2.39
N MET A 96 -7.83 0.28 2.82
CA MET A 96 -9.06 -0.28 2.24
C MET A 96 -9.25 0.09 0.77
N ASN A 97 -8.84 1.29 0.35
CA ASN A 97 -8.87 1.71 -1.05
C ASN A 97 -7.86 0.94 -1.91
N GLN A 98 -6.65 0.70 -1.37
CA GLN A 98 -5.62 -0.09 -2.05
C GLN A 98 -6.03 -1.58 -2.18
N TYR A 99 -6.73 -2.11 -1.17
CA TYR A 99 -7.16 -3.51 -1.12
C TYR A 99 -8.70 -3.64 -1.01
N PRO A 100 -9.48 -3.36 -2.07
CA PRO A 100 -10.94 -3.26 -2.02
C PRO A 100 -11.66 -4.58 -1.68
N LYS A 101 -10.96 -5.73 -1.75
CA LYS A 101 -11.48 -7.05 -1.37
C LYS A 101 -11.18 -7.42 0.09
N MET A 102 -10.35 -6.63 0.78
CA MET A 102 -9.99 -6.85 2.18
C MET A 102 -11.22 -6.67 3.07
N LYS A 103 -11.36 -7.54 4.06
CA LYS A 103 -12.38 -7.41 5.12
C LYS A 103 -11.67 -7.15 6.44
N LEU A 104 -12.12 -6.14 7.16
CA LEU A 104 -11.57 -5.75 8.45
C LEU A 104 -12.44 -6.28 9.59
N ASP A 105 -11.79 -6.80 10.64
CA ASP A 105 -12.42 -7.08 11.94
C ASP A 105 -12.06 -5.93 12.89
N ILE A 106 -13.05 -5.11 13.26
CA ILE A 106 -12.87 -3.96 14.15
C ILE A 106 -13.46 -4.31 15.51
N ARG A 107 -12.62 -4.28 16.55
CA ARG A 107 -13.01 -4.59 17.93
C ARG A 107 -12.92 -3.34 18.79
N SER A 108 -13.98 -3.07 19.54
CA SER A 108 -14.02 -2.01 20.54
C SER A 108 -14.11 -2.65 21.93
N HIS A 109 -13.49 -2.00 22.91
CA HIS A 109 -13.46 -2.44 24.30
C HIS A 109 -13.85 -1.28 25.21
N THR A 110 -14.68 -1.58 26.22
CA THR A 110 -15.03 -0.67 27.30
C THR A 110 -14.25 -1.01 28.56
N ASP A 111 -14.08 -0.05 29.45
CA ASP A 111 -13.44 -0.28 30.75
C ASP A 111 -14.41 -0.95 31.75
N SER A 112 -13.90 -1.42 32.89
CA SER A 112 -14.68 -2.21 33.85
C SER A 112 -15.58 -1.39 34.79
N ARG A 113 -15.76 -0.08 34.59
CA ARG A 113 -16.54 0.77 35.52
C ARG A 113 -18.05 0.61 35.37
N GLY A 114 -18.52 0.14 34.21
CA GLY A 114 -19.93 -0.08 33.89
C GLY A 114 -20.39 -1.54 34.06
N SER A 115 -21.71 -1.74 34.07
CA SER A 115 -22.28 -3.10 34.01
C SER A 115 -22.08 -3.72 32.62
N PHE A 116 -22.04 -5.05 32.51
CA PHE A 116 -21.92 -5.73 31.21
C PHE A 116 -23.01 -5.36 30.19
N LYS A 117 -24.21 -4.97 30.65
CA LYS A 117 -25.30 -4.54 29.75
C LYS A 117 -25.11 -3.10 29.26
N TYR A 118 -24.43 -2.28 30.06
CA TYR A 118 -24.18 -0.86 29.77
C TYR A 118 -22.95 -0.68 28.87
N ASN A 119 -21.91 -1.48 29.16
CA ASN A 119 -20.68 -1.62 28.39
C ASN A 119 -20.88 -2.40 27.09
#